data_AF-A0A800EXX7-F1
#
_entry.id   AF-A0A800EXX7-F1
#
_cell.length_a   1.000
_cell.length_b   1.000
_cell.length_c   1.000
_cell.angle_alpha   90.00
_cell.angle_beta   90.00
_cell.angle_gamma   90.00
#
_symmetry.space_group_name_H-M   'P 1'
#
loop_
_entity.id
_entity.type
_entity.pdbx_description
1 polymer ?
#
loop_
_entity_poly.entity_id
_entity_poly.type
_entity_poly.pdbx_seq_one_letter_code
_entity_poly.pdbx_strand_id
1 'polypeptide(L)'
;MSIASLVILNACSDGDDAGPTPGGLTEEQAGERTKEIIKANDCDGPAGGYSSVKVVGDTWVLVASIGLNSHTWIFDPAAGTVTESNGVCKT
;
A
#
# COMPACT_ATOMS: atom_id res chain seq x y z
N MET A 1 10.34 36.76 29.99
CA MET A 1 9.59 35.52 29.71
C MET A 1 9.78 35.18 28.25
N SER A 2 10.64 34.22 27.94
CA SER A 2 10.86 33.70 26.59
C SER A 2 10.55 32.21 26.67
N ILE A 3 9.48 31.79 25.98
CA ILE A 3 9.07 30.39 25.91
C ILE A 3 10.03 29.65 24.99
N ALA A 4 10.96 28.91 25.60
CA ALA A 4 11.66 27.84 24.92
C ALA A 4 10.67 26.66 24.76
N SER A 5 9.82 26.73 23.75
CA SER A 5 9.00 25.60 23.32
C SER A 5 9.86 24.63 22.51
N LEU A 6 10.78 23.93 23.18
CA LEU A 6 11.32 22.68 22.64
C LEU A 6 10.27 21.59 22.89
N VAL A 7 9.31 21.53 21.98
CA VAL A 7 8.49 20.35 21.79
C VAL A 7 9.38 19.33 21.08
N ILE A 8 10.14 18.57 21.87
CA ILE A 8 10.76 17.33 21.39
C ILE A 8 9.60 16.33 21.30
N LEU A 9 8.86 16.42 20.20
CA LEU A 9 7.81 15.47 19.88
C LEU A 9 8.49 14.21 19.34
N ASN A 10 8.56 13.22 20.23
CA ASN A 10 8.21 11.84 19.90
C ASN A 10 9.15 11.11 18.93
N ALA A 11 10.32 10.71 19.44
CA ALA A 11 11.00 9.52 18.95
C ALA A 11 10.16 8.28 19.34
N CYS A 12 9.07 8.03 18.62
CA CYS A 12 8.52 6.68 18.48
C CYS A 12 9.47 5.92 17.56
N SER A 13 10.51 5.35 18.15
CA SER A 13 11.26 4.25 17.54
C SER A 13 11.20 3.09 18.51
N ASP A 14 9.97 2.62 18.74
CA ASP A 14 9.75 1.24 19.17
C ASP A 14 10.01 0.40 17.92
N GLY A 15 11.16 -0.26 17.93
CA GLY A 15 11.69 -0.96 16.78
C GLY A 15 10.86 -2.19 16.46
N ASP A 16 10.20 -2.15 15.32
CA ASP A 16 10.08 -3.32 14.47
C ASP A 16 10.83 -2.98 13.18
N ASP A 17 11.95 -3.65 12.98
CA ASP A 17 12.90 -3.51 11.88
C ASP A 17 12.25 -4.03 10.58
N ALA A 18 11.21 -3.34 10.13
CA ALA A 18 10.79 -3.37 8.74
C ALA A 18 11.65 -2.30 8.05
N GLY A 19 12.65 -2.73 7.29
CA GLY A 19 13.39 -1.83 6.39
C GLY A 19 12.44 -0.93 5.60
N PRO A 20 12.87 0.24 5.10
CA PRO A 20 11.98 1.29 4.62
C PRO A 20 10.99 0.72 3.60
N THR A 21 9.75 0.53 4.05
CA THR A 21 8.69 0.06 3.19
C THR A 21 8.14 1.24 2.41
N PRO A 22 7.67 1.02 1.17
CA PRO A 22 7.15 2.11 0.37
C PRO A 22 6.01 2.84 1.08
N GLY A 23 6.16 4.16 1.24
CA GLY A 23 5.19 5.01 1.94
C GLY A 23 5.15 4.84 3.47
N GLY A 24 6.08 4.09 4.06
CA GLY A 24 6.07 3.78 5.50
C GLY A 24 4.90 2.89 5.91
N LEU A 25 4.37 2.09 4.98
CA LEU A 25 3.20 1.24 5.18
C LEU A 25 3.61 -0.18 5.57
N THR A 26 2.75 -0.89 6.30
CA THR A 26 2.85 -2.35 6.42
C THR A 26 2.24 -3.04 5.20
N GLU A 27 2.50 -4.34 5.01
CA GLU A 27 1.88 -5.14 3.95
C GLU A 27 0.34 -5.11 4.03
N GLU A 28 -0.20 -5.17 5.25
CA GLU A 28 -1.64 -5.11 5.48
C GLU A 28 -2.21 -3.75 5.07
N GLN A 29 -1.56 -2.66 5.49
CA GLN A 29 -1.94 -1.30 5.10
C GLN A 29 -1.86 -1.10 3.58
N ALA A 30 -0.78 -1.57 2.93
CA ALA A 30 -0.65 -1.51 1.48
C ALA A 30 -1.80 -2.26 0.79
N GLY A 31 -2.18 -3.43 1.31
CA GLY A 31 -3.35 -4.18 0.87
C GLY A 31 -4.65 -3.39 0.98
N GLU A 32 -4.93 -2.83 2.15
CA GLU A 32 -6.14 -2.03 2.37
C GLU A 32 -6.20 -0.82 1.44
N ARG A 33 -5.12 -0.03 1.36
CA ARG A 33 -5.03 1.14 0.47
C ARG A 33 -5.24 0.77 -0.99
N THR A 34 -4.65 -0.34 -1.43
CA THR A 34 -4.84 -0.83 -2.80
C THR A 34 -6.31 -1.16 -3.08
N LYS A 35 -7.00 -1.85 -2.15
CA LYS A 35 -8.44 -2.16 -2.29
C LYS A 35 -9.30 -0.90 -2.33
N GLU A 36 -9.00 0.08 -1.48
CA GLU A 36 -9.71 1.37 -1.47
C GLU A 36 -9.59 2.07 -2.82
N ILE A 37 -8.38 2.13 -3.39
CA ILE A 37 -8.12 2.78 -4.68
C ILE A 37 -8.83 2.03 -5.81
N ILE A 38 -8.74 0.70 -5.87
CA ILE A 38 -9.44 -0.12 -6.88
C ILE A 38 -10.95 0.14 -6.83
N LYS A 39 -11.54 0.11 -5.63
CA LYS A 39 -12.98 0.35 -5.44
C LYS A 39 -13.39 1.77 -5.80
N ALA A 40 -12.55 2.77 -5.47
CA ALA A 40 -12.80 4.17 -5.82
C ALA A 40 -12.80 4.40 -7.35
N ASN A 41 -12.14 3.53 -8.10
CA ASN A 41 -12.09 3.55 -9.56
C ASN A 41 -13.10 2.60 -10.22
N ASP A 42 -14.08 2.10 -9.47
CA ASP A 42 -15.14 1.20 -9.95
C ASP A 42 -14.60 -0.10 -10.60
N CYS A 43 -13.44 -0.56 -10.14
CA CYS A 43 -12.82 -1.78 -10.63
C CYS A 43 -13.15 -2.99 -9.76
N ASP A 44 -13.18 -4.18 -10.37
CA ASP A 44 -13.26 -5.45 -9.66
C ASP A 44 -11.97 -5.71 -8.87
N GLY A 45 -12.07 -5.64 -7.55
CA GLY A 45 -11.01 -6.00 -6.61
C GLY A 45 -11.18 -7.40 -6.04
N PRO A 46 -10.17 -7.93 -5.34
CA PRO A 46 -10.29 -9.22 -4.68
C PRO A 46 -11.29 -9.16 -3.51
N ALA A 47 -12.30 -10.05 -3.51
CA ALA A 47 -13.35 -10.09 -2.49
C ALA A 47 -12.84 -10.43 -1.07
N GLY A 48 -11.71 -11.13 -0.97
CA GLY A 48 -11.07 -11.49 0.30
C GLY A 48 -9.86 -10.61 0.58
N GLY A 49 -8.70 -11.04 0.11
CA GLY A 49 -7.42 -10.36 0.30
C GLY A 49 -6.42 -10.74 -0.78
N TYR A 50 -5.21 -10.21 -0.67
CA TYR A 50 -4.12 -10.55 -1.56
C TYR A 50 -3.46 -11.83 -1.07
N SER A 51 -3.26 -12.79 -1.98
CA SER A 51 -2.52 -14.02 -1.73
C SER A 51 -1.02 -13.77 -1.63
N SER A 52 -0.54 -12.63 -2.14
CA SER A 52 0.83 -12.16 -1.95
C SER A 52 0.85 -10.64 -1.94
N VAL A 53 1.61 -10.06 -0.99
CA VAL A 53 1.98 -8.65 -0.97
C VAL A 53 3.50 -8.63 -0.84
N LYS A 54 4.17 -7.81 -1.63
CA LYS A 54 5.64 -7.69 -1.55
C LYS A 54 6.09 -6.31 -2.00
N VAL A 55 7.25 -5.90 -1.53
CA VAL A 55 7.90 -4.67 -1.96
C VAL A 55 8.73 -4.92 -3.22
N VAL A 56 8.60 -4.06 -4.22
CA VAL A 56 9.45 -4.02 -5.42
C VAL A 56 9.88 -2.59 -5.66
N GLY A 57 11.13 -2.27 -5.29
CA GLY A 57 11.61 -0.89 -5.28
C GLY A 57 10.78 -0.02 -4.33
N ASP A 58 10.31 1.12 -4.82
CA ASP A 58 9.44 2.06 -4.08
C ASP A 58 7.94 1.78 -4.26
N THR A 59 7.58 0.55 -4.67
CA THR A 59 6.18 0.16 -4.89
C THR A 59 5.82 -1.15 -4.21
N TRP A 60 4.53 -1.36 -4.03
CA TRP A 60 3.96 -2.61 -3.55
C TRP A 60 3.40 -3.40 -4.71
N VAL A 61 3.77 -4.66 -4.82
CA VAL A 61 3.17 -5.61 -5.75
C VAL A 61 2.26 -6.54 -4.98
N LEU A 62 0.98 -6.50 -5.32
CA LEU A 62 -0.07 -7.25 -4.67
C LEU A 62 -0.68 -8.22 -5.69
N VAL A 63 -0.83 -9.49 -5.31
CA VAL A 63 -1.39 -10.53 -6.16
C VAL A 63 -2.58 -11.13 -5.46
N ALA A 64 -3.68 -11.29 -6.19
CA ALA A 64 -4.86 -12.00 -5.72
C ALA A 64 -5.51 -12.74 -6.89
N SER A 65 -6.45 -13.63 -6.59
CA SER A 65 -7.26 -14.29 -7.62
C SER A 65 -8.67 -13.72 -7.62
N ILE A 66 -9.19 -13.42 -8.81
CA ILE A 66 -10.58 -13.04 -9.04
C ILE A 66 -11.17 -14.12 -9.96
N GLY A 67 -12.09 -14.92 -9.42
CA GLY A 67 -12.56 -16.12 -10.10
C GLY A 67 -11.43 -17.13 -10.35
N LEU A 68 -11.20 -17.49 -11.62
CA LEU A 68 -10.14 -18.43 -12.03
C LEU A 68 -8.84 -17.73 -12.46
N ASN A 69 -8.83 -16.40 -12.50
CA ASN A 69 -7.70 -15.63 -12.99
C ASN A 69 -6.90 -15.02 -11.84
N SER A 70 -5.57 -15.03 -11.98
CA SER A 70 -4.69 -14.29 -11.09
C SER A 70 -4.47 -12.89 -11.63
N HIS A 71 -4.60 -11.90 -10.75
CA HIS A 71 -4.43 -10.49 -11.02
C HIS A 71 -3.30 -9.94 -10.17
N THR A 72 -2.56 -8.98 -10.74
CA THR A 72 -1.44 -8.32 -10.08
C THR A 72 -1.64 -6.82 -10.12
N TRP A 73 -1.61 -6.19 -8.96
CA TRP A 73 -1.70 -4.76 -8.76
C TRP A 73 -0.36 -4.22 -8.28
N ILE A 74 0.03 -3.07 -8.82
CA ILE A 74 1.21 -2.32 -8.44
C ILE A 74 0.70 -1.04 -7.79
N PHE A 75 0.84 -0.96 -6.48
CA PHE A 75 0.49 0.21 -5.71
C PHE A 75 1.72 1.08 -5.52
N ASP A 76 1.64 2.32 -6.01
CA ASP A 76 2.64 3.36 -5.78
C ASP A 76 2.12 4.29 -4.67
N PRO A 77 2.67 4.22 -3.45
CA PRO A 77 2.23 5.08 -2.36
C PRO A 77 2.69 6.53 -2.51
N ALA A 78 3.74 6.81 -3.30
CA ALA A 78 4.21 8.16 -3.56
C ALA A 78 3.27 8.89 -4.54
N ALA A 79 2.79 8.18 -5.57
CA ALA A 79 1.80 8.70 -6.51
C ALA A 79 0.36 8.57 -5.98
N GLY A 80 0.09 7.65 -5.05
CA GLY A 80 -1.25 7.33 -4.59
C GLY A 80 -2.10 6.58 -5.62
N THR A 81 -1.46 5.85 -6.54
CA THR A 81 -2.10 5.20 -7.69
C THR A 81 -1.93 3.69 -7.66
N VAL A 82 -2.86 2.96 -8.30
CA VAL A 82 -2.77 1.51 -8.47
C VAL A 82 -2.85 1.14 -9.95
N THR A 83 -1.83 0.45 -10.45
CA THR A 83 -1.83 -0.08 -11.81
C THR A 83 -2.04 -1.59 -11.78
N GLU A 84 -3.00 -2.12 -12.54
CA GLU A 84 -3.16 -3.57 -12.68
C GLU A 84 -2.50 -4.08 -13.97
N SER A 85 -1.60 -5.07 -13.86
CA SER A 85 -0.84 -5.59 -15.01
C SER A 85 -1.70 -6.29 -16.08
N ASN A 86 -2.86 -6.87 -15.74
CA ASN A 86 -3.72 -7.53 -16.75
C ASN A 86 -4.79 -6.59 -17.35
N GLY A 87 -4.78 -5.30 -17.01
CA GLY A 87 -5.48 -4.26 -17.75
C GLY A 87 -7.01 -4.21 -17.58
N VAL A 88 -7.57 -4.84 -16.54
CA VAL A 88 -8.99 -4.68 -16.19
C VAL A 88 -9.22 -3.36 -15.45
N CYS A 89 -8.23 -2.94 -14.65
CA CYS A 89 -8.24 -1.66 -13.95
C CYS A 89 -7.03 -0.78 -14.33
N LYS A 90 -7.29 0.33 -15.05
CA LYS A 90 -6.31 1.41 -15.23
C LYS A 90 -6.77 2.61 -14.41
N THR A 91 -6.01 2.95 -13.38
CA THR A 91 -6.17 4.17 -12.58
C THR A 91 -5.01 5.12 -12.85
#